data_AF-A0A9Q3DGB8-F1
#
_entry.id   AF-A0A9Q3DGB8-F1
#
_cell.length_a   1.000
_cell.length_b   1.000
_cell.length_c   1.000
_cell.angle_alpha   90.00
_cell.angle_beta   90.00
_cell.angle_gamma   90.00
#
_symmetry.space_group_name_H-M   'P 1'
#
loop_
_entity.id
_entity.type
_entity.pdbx_description
1 polymer ?
#
loop_
_entity_poly.entity_id
_entity_poly.type
_entity_poly.pdbx_seq_one_letter_code
_entity_poly.pdbx_strand_id
1 'polypeptide(L)'
;MNVHLQNNFTDNLVSFKIQNQQSYVLVKSKSFQKLIHPLNKDINLIYETKISKRIKERFLNDKEHIFIFINSKASWFSFSTDIWSGPGGMLYITLTAHYISSDWKPFTATIGFSKFTEAHTGKNIYTKIVDMLNDFFIEHSQKPRGSKRDAIQIDTSSDSSSETESDLSNSSNDLYSLDISSIGNQIMAIKLDNASSNTTFMDLAVKINFLKGFDSQIQCFAHILNLAAKDSLKELDGSIDKYQKQKTISQEIEKADIHHDIRLDVILEEDWTFFQQISEFLKVFATATDEVQGDSYPSLGLVMPWYQLLLETCQKTKNEVSRESQLYDAADQAYSKLESYYNIRSNSCAMCLILDPRFKLTWFTQHDLLQEDERNSDTNPIRYKDEALKHLKYSFRLVYPKLYFVNPASTTDERLYW
;
A
#
# COMPACT_ATOMS: atom_id res chain seq x y z
N MET A 1 24.05 -20.85 -36.33
CA MET A 1 23.74 -19.99 -35.17
C MET A 1 23.83 -20.83 -33.90
N ASN A 2 24.64 -20.44 -32.93
CA ASN A 2 24.72 -21.15 -31.64
C ASN A 2 23.43 -20.89 -30.87
N VAL A 3 22.54 -21.90 -30.82
CA VAL A 3 21.22 -21.81 -30.15
C VAL A 3 21.35 -21.44 -28.68
N HIS A 4 22.39 -21.93 -28.01
CA HIS A 4 22.66 -21.61 -26.61
C HIS A 4 23.00 -20.13 -26.42
N LEU A 5 23.85 -19.57 -27.29
CA LEU A 5 24.20 -18.16 -27.27
C LEU A 5 22.98 -17.25 -27.50
N GLN A 6 22.11 -17.60 -28.47
CA GLN A 6 20.90 -16.84 -28.75
C GLN A 6 19.91 -16.86 -27.57
N ASN A 7 19.78 -18.01 -26.89
CA ASN A 7 18.92 -18.12 -25.71
C ASN A 7 19.46 -17.30 -24.54
N ASN A 8 20.76 -17.39 -24.26
CA ASN A 8 21.40 -16.60 -23.20
C ASN A 8 21.26 -15.10 -23.44
N PHE A 9 21.51 -14.63 -24.68
CA PHE A 9 21.27 -13.24 -25.05
C PHE A 9 19.80 -12.83 -24.82
N THR A 10 18.85 -13.68 -25.21
CA THR A 10 17.42 -13.41 -25.03
C THR A 10 17.06 -13.27 -23.55
N ASP A 11 17.56 -14.16 -22.69
CA ASP A 11 17.26 -14.15 -21.26
C ASP A 11 17.88 -12.92 -20.55
N ASN A 12 19.10 -12.55 -20.93
CA ASN A 12 19.74 -11.32 -20.42
C ASN A 12 19.01 -10.07 -20.91
N LEU A 13 18.57 -10.04 -22.17
CA LEU A 13 17.81 -8.91 -22.70
C LEU A 13 16.46 -8.78 -22.01
N VAL A 14 15.76 -9.88 -21.74
CA VAL A 14 14.52 -9.88 -20.95
C VAL A 14 14.79 -9.34 -19.55
N SER A 15 15.85 -9.81 -18.89
CA SER A 15 16.24 -9.35 -17.55
C SER A 15 16.58 -7.86 -17.52
N PHE A 16 17.39 -7.39 -18.46
CA PHE A 16 17.72 -5.98 -18.64
C PHE A 16 16.45 -5.14 -18.81
N LYS A 17 15.52 -5.58 -19.65
CA LYS A 17 14.29 -4.83 -19.90
C LYS A 17 13.38 -4.75 -18.68
N ILE A 18 13.27 -5.84 -17.92
CA ILE A 18 12.46 -5.86 -16.68
C ILE A 18 13.12 -4.97 -15.62
N GLN A 19 14.40 -5.17 -15.34
CA GLN A 19 15.14 -4.45 -14.29
C GLN A 19 15.22 -2.94 -14.55
N ASN A 20 15.25 -2.53 -15.82
CA ASN A 20 15.37 -1.13 -16.22
C ASN A 20 14.07 -0.56 -16.79
N GLN A 21 12.92 -1.25 -16.63
CA GLN A 21 11.59 -0.82 -17.07
C GLN A 21 11.53 -0.34 -18.54
N GLN A 22 12.26 -1.01 -19.44
CA GLN A 22 12.43 -0.56 -20.82
C GLN A 22 11.25 -0.98 -21.71
N SER A 23 10.84 -0.09 -22.63
CA SER A 23 9.80 -0.37 -23.64
C SER A 23 10.11 -1.58 -24.52
N TYR A 24 9.12 -2.41 -24.84
CA TYR A 24 9.27 -3.56 -25.75
C TYR A 24 9.80 -3.16 -27.13
N VAL A 25 9.51 -1.93 -27.56
CA VAL A 25 9.89 -1.37 -28.86
C VAL A 25 11.38 -1.03 -28.93
N LEU A 26 12.11 -0.99 -27.81
CA LEU A 26 13.54 -0.67 -27.76
C LEU A 26 14.37 -1.47 -28.79
N VAL A 27 14.06 -2.75 -28.97
CA VAL A 27 14.78 -3.64 -29.91
C VAL A 27 14.59 -3.28 -31.38
N LYS A 28 13.55 -2.51 -31.71
CA LYS A 28 13.30 -1.95 -33.05
C LYS A 28 14.11 -0.67 -33.30
N SER A 29 14.67 -0.06 -32.25
CA SER A 29 15.44 1.18 -32.41
C SER A 29 16.71 0.94 -33.22
N LYS A 30 16.91 1.77 -34.26
CA LYS A 30 18.13 1.73 -35.09
C LYS A 30 19.39 1.98 -34.26
N SER A 31 19.34 2.84 -33.24
CA SER A 31 20.49 3.12 -32.38
C SER A 31 20.85 1.90 -31.53
N PHE A 32 19.84 1.22 -30.96
CA PHE A 32 20.04 -0.01 -30.21
C PHE A 32 20.61 -1.13 -31.10
N GLN A 33 20.08 -1.28 -32.32
CA GLN A 33 20.61 -2.26 -33.29
C GLN A 33 22.08 -1.98 -33.64
N LYS A 34 22.44 -0.71 -33.87
CA LYS A 34 23.83 -0.30 -34.12
C LYS A 34 24.76 -0.54 -32.92
N LEU A 35 24.24 -0.52 -31.70
CA LEU A 35 24.99 -0.84 -30.49
C LEU A 35 25.27 -2.35 -30.37
N ILE A 36 24.27 -3.19 -30.67
CA ILE A 36 24.38 -4.65 -30.49
C ILE A 36 25.13 -5.33 -31.64
N HIS A 37 24.92 -4.88 -32.88
CA HIS A 37 25.46 -5.55 -34.06
C HIS A 37 27.00 -5.71 -34.07
N PRO A 38 27.81 -4.73 -33.63
CA PRO A 38 29.26 -4.90 -33.54
C PRO A 38 29.71 -5.88 -32.45
N LEU A 39 28.93 -6.05 -31.38
CA LEU A 39 29.26 -6.94 -30.26
C LEU A 39 29.11 -8.41 -30.66
N ASN A 40 28.12 -8.74 -31.49
CA ASN A 40 27.99 -10.06 -32.07
C ASN A 40 27.06 -10.06 -33.29
N LYS A 41 27.63 -10.34 -34.46
CA LYS A 41 26.90 -10.35 -35.75
C LYS A 41 25.98 -11.56 -35.91
N ASP A 42 26.22 -12.64 -35.18
CA ASP A 42 25.46 -13.89 -35.25
C ASP A 42 24.22 -13.88 -34.34
N ILE A 43 24.06 -12.85 -33.50
CA ILE A 43 22.89 -12.68 -32.65
C ILE A 43 21.77 -12.03 -33.46
N ASN A 44 20.66 -12.75 -33.58
CA ASN A 44 19.43 -12.19 -34.13
C ASN A 44 18.69 -11.43 -33.05
N LEU A 45 18.51 -10.12 -33.25
CA LEU A 45 17.65 -9.31 -32.40
C LEU A 45 16.21 -9.82 -32.53
N ILE A 46 15.66 -10.27 -31.41
CA ILE A 46 14.30 -10.81 -31.35
C ILE A 46 13.28 -9.68 -31.42
N TYR A 47 12.16 -9.96 -32.10
CA TYR A 47 11.05 -9.02 -32.19
C TYR A 47 10.31 -8.88 -30.86
N GLU A 48 9.63 -7.74 -30.71
CA GLU A 48 8.78 -7.39 -29.57
C GLU A 48 7.81 -8.51 -29.17
N THR A 49 7.21 -9.21 -30.13
CA THR A 49 6.27 -10.32 -29.87
C THR A 49 6.94 -11.48 -29.13
N LYS A 50 8.18 -11.83 -29.51
CA LYS A 50 8.96 -12.88 -28.84
C LYS A 50 9.42 -12.45 -27.45
N ILE A 51 9.78 -11.17 -27.27
CA ILE A 51 10.11 -10.60 -25.95
C ILE A 51 8.90 -10.64 -25.03
N SER A 52 7.74 -10.21 -25.52
CA SER A 52 6.48 -10.23 -24.77
C SER A 52 6.12 -11.65 -24.31
N LYS A 53 6.23 -12.64 -25.21
CA LYS A 53 6.03 -14.06 -24.86
C LYS A 53 6.99 -14.52 -23.76
N ARG A 54 8.29 -14.24 -23.88
CA ARG A 54 9.31 -14.65 -22.88
C ARG A 54 9.10 -13.98 -21.53
N ILE A 55 8.65 -12.72 -21.51
CA ILE A 55 8.31 -12.01 -20.27
C ILE A 55 7.09 -12.65 -19.61
N LYS A 56 6.06 -13.02 -20.39
CA LYS A 56 4.89 -13.75 -19.87
C LYS A 56 5.27 -15.12 -19.28
N GLU A 57 6.14 -15.87 -19.97
CA GLU A 57 6.67 -17.15 -19.46
C GLU A 57 7.44 -16.96 -18.15
N ARG A 58 8.31 -15.95 -18.08
CA ARG A 58 9.05 -15.62 -16.85
C ARG A 58 8.11 -15.22 -15.71
N PHE A 59 7.11 -14.39 -15.99
CA PHE A 59 6.10 -14.01 -15.00
C PHE A 59 5.37 -15.23 -14.41
N LEU A 60 4.93 -16.17 -15.26
CA LEU A 60 4.25 -17.37 -14.77
C LEU A 60 5.15 -18.25 -13.89
N ASN A 61 6.42 -18.40 -14.27
CA ASN A 61 7.40 -19.14 -13.45
C ASN A 61 7.68 -18.42 -12.12
N ASP A 62 7.92 -17.11 -12.16
CA ASP A 62 8.21 -16.31 -10.96
C ASP A 62 6.99 -16.30 -10.02
N LYS A 63 5.75 -16.21 -10.56
CA LYS A 63 4.49 -16.32 -9.80
C LYS A 63 4.40 -17.66 -9.08
N GLU A 64 4.70 -18.77 -9.74
CA GLU A 64 4.72 -20.11 -9.14
C GLU A 64 5.77 -20.21 -8.02
N HIS A 65 6.98 -19.68 -8.24
CA HIS A 65 8.02 -19.65 -7.23
C HIS A 65 7.63 -18.82 -6.00
N ILE A 66 7.02 -17.65 -6.20
CA ILE A 66 6.53 -16.80 -5.11
C ILE A 66 5.42 -17.55 -4.36
N PHE A 67 4.47 -18.18 -5.04
CA PHE A 67 3.41 -18.97 -4.40
C PHE A 67 3.97 -20.08 -3.49
N ILE A 68 4.93 -20.87 -4.00
CA ILE A 68 5.59 -21.93 -3.22
C ILE A 68 6.32 -21.33 -2.01
N PHE A 69 7.05 -20.24 -2.23
CA PHE A 69 7.83 -19.59 -1.19
C PHE A 69 6.93 -19.07 -0.06
N ILE A 70 5.88 -18.32 -0.42
CA ILE A 70 4.86 -17.78 0.48
C ILE A 70 4.23 -18.91 1.31
N ASN A 71 3.70 -19.96 0.67
CA ASN A 71 3.04 -21.07 1.39
C ASN A 71 3.98 -21.87 2.29
N SER A 72 5.29 -21.89 1.99
CA SER A 72 6.28 -22.61 2.81
C SER A 72 6.76 -21.80 4.03
N LYS A 73 6.59 -20.48 4.03
CA LYS A 73 7.20 -19.57 5.02
C LYS A 73 6.22 -18.73 5.81
N ALA A 74 5.00 -18.56 5.32
CA ALA A 74 4.00 -17.73 5.96
C ALA A 74 2.95 -18.58 6.67
N SER A 75 2.62 -18.20 7.91
CA SER A 75 1.47 -18.74 8.63
C SER A 75 0.25 -17.81 8.55
N TRP A 76 0.51 -16.52 8.35
CA TRP A 76 -0.48 -15.45 8.35
C TRP A 76 -0.12 -14.38 7.32
N PHE A 77 -1.14 -13.76 6.73
CA PHE A 77 -1.03 -12.76 5.69
C PHE A 77 -1.76 -11.49 6.06
N SER A 78 -1.18 -10.35 5.70
CA SER A 78 -1.93 -9.11 5.53
C SER A 78 -1.87 -8.69 4.08
N PHE A 79 -2.91 -8.05 3.57
CA PHE A 79 -2.92 -7.52 2.21
C PHE A 79 -2.97 -6.00 2.22
N SER A 80 -2.36 -5.37 1.23
CA SER A 80 -2.66 -3.98 0.89
C SER A 80 -3.14 -3.91 -0.55
N THR A 81 -4.05 -2.98 -0.80
CA THR A 81 -4.55 -2.69 -2.13
C THR A 81 -4.48 -1.19 -2.38
N ASP A 82 -4.16 -0.84 -3.62
CA ASP A 82 -4.15 0.53 -4.10
C ASP A 82 -4.91 0.60 -5.43
N ILE A 83 -5.66 1.68 -5.62
CA ILE A 83 -6.40 1.96 -6.86
C ILE A 83 -5.97 3.34 -7.34
N TRP A 84 -5.44 3.40 -8.56
CA TRP A 84 -4.95 4.65 -9.12
C TRP A 84 -5.29 4.81 -10.59
N SER A 85 -5.28 6.05 -11.05
CA SER A 85 -5.39 6.41 -12.46
C SER A 85 -4.01 6.39 -13.12
N GLY A 86 -3.84 5.58 -14.15
CA GLY A 86 -2.67 5.52 -15.02
C GLY A 86 -2.86 6.30 -16.33
N PRO A 87 -1.92 6.14 -17.27
CA PRO A 87 -1.94 6.85 -18.56
C PRO A 87 -3.25 6.64 -19.33
N GLY A 88 -3.77 7.74 -19.90
CA GLY A 88 -5.03 7.71 -20.67
C GLY A 88 -6.29 7.60 -19.80
N GLY A 89 -6.21 7.92 -18.50
CA GLY A 89 -7.36 7.85 -17.58
C GLY A 89 -7.76 6.43 -17.22
N MET A 90 -6.92 5.44 -17.54
CA MET A 90 -7.18 4.04 -17.23
C MET A 90 -6.97 3.78 -15.75
N LEU A 91 -7.87 3.05 -15.13
CA LEU A 91 -7.79 2.73 -13.72
C LEU A 91 -7.15 1.36 -13.51
N TYR A 92 -6.32 1.26 -12.49
CA TYR A 92 -5.60 0.05 -12.12
C TYR A 92 -5.81 -0.24 -10.64
N ILE A 93 -5.80 -1.53 -10.30
CA ILE A 93 -5.80 -2.01 -8.92
C ILE A 93 -4.65 -3.00 -8.74
N THR A 94 -4.02 -2.92 -7.57
CA THR A 94 -2.97 -3.85 -7.16
C THR A 94 -3.36 -4.56 -5.87
N LEU A 95 -2.87 -5.78 -5.69
CA LEU A 95 -2.97 -6.52 -4.44
C LEU A 95 -1.58 -7.00 -4.03
N THR A 96 -1.15 -6.57 -2.85
CA THR A 96 0.18 -6.87 -2.32
C THR A 96 0.04 -7.64 -1.02
N ALA A 97 0.67 -8.81 -0.95
CA ALA A 97 0.76 -9.64 0.24
C ALA A 97 1.94 -9.19 1.12
N HIS A 98 1.70 -9.15 2.43
CA HIS A 98 2.68 -8.87 3.46
C HIS A 98 2.65 -9.99 4.50
N TYR A 99 3.82 -10.51 4.86
CA TYR A 99 3.94 -11.52 5.92
C TYR A 99 5.31 -11.46 6.58
N ILE A 100 5.41 -12.09 7.75
CA ILE A 100 6.68 -12.33 8.43
C ILE A 100 7.03 -13.80 8.23
N SER A 101 8.21 -14.08 7.70
CA SER A 101 8.70 -15.44 7.51
C SER A 101 9.06 -16.12 8.83
N SER A 102 9.22 -17.44 8.81
CA SER A 102 9.68 -18.20 9.98
C SER A 102 11.08 -17.81 10.50
N ASP A 103 11.89 -17.10 9.70
CA ASP A 103 13.17 -16.50 10.11
C ASP A 103 13.06 -15.03 10.55
N TRP A 104 11.85 -14.57 10.89
CA TRP A 104 11.56 -13.24 11.41
C TRP A 104 11.94 -12.09 10.47
N LYS A 105 11.83 -12.30 9.16
CA LYS A 105 12.04 -11.25 8.16
C LYS A 105 10.70 -10.81 7.55
N PRO A 106 10.48 -9.50 7.40
CA PRO A 106 9.33 -9.02 6.66
C PRO A 106 9.50 -9.34 5.17
N PHE A 107 8.42 -9.79 4.54
CA PHE A 107 8.34 -10.03 3.11
C PHE A 107 7.12 -9.33 2.54
N THR A 108 7.30 -8.76 1.35
CA THR A 108 6.27 -8.08 0.59
C THR A 108 6.31 -8.59 -0.85
N ALA A 109 5.16 -8.96 -1.41
CA ALA A 109 5.03 -9.40 -2.79
C ALA A 109 3.72 -8.92 -3.41
N THR A 110 3.79 -8.24 -4.56
CA THR A 110 2.60 -7.94 -5.36
C THR A 110 2.12 -9.23 -6.01
N ILE A 111 0.94 -9.70 -5.59
CA ILE A 111 0.34 -10.97 -6.02
C ILE A 111 -0.79 -10.77 -7.04
N GLY A 112 -1.31 -9.56 -7.16
CA GLY A 112 -2.34 -9.20 -8.11
C GLY A 112 -2.11 -7.82 -8.70
N PHE A 113 -2.35 -7.69 -10.00
CA PHE A 113 -2.34 -6.42 -10.71
C PHE A 113 -3.34 -6.52 -11.86
N SER A 114 -4.31 -5.61 -11.90
CA SER A 114 -5.35 -5.65 -12.91
C SER A 114 -5.82 -4.26 -13.32
N LYS A 115 -6.37 -4.16 -14.53
CA LYS A 115 -7.17 -2.99 -14.92
C LYS A 115 -8.48 -3.04 -14.15
N PHE A 116 -8.93 -1.89 -13.68
CA PHE A 116 -10.19 -1.72 -12.98
C PHE A 116 -11.13 -0.92 -13.88
N THR A 117 -11.94 -1.60 -14.68
CA THR A 117 -12.83 -0.95 -15.66
C THR A 117 -14.24 -0.70 -15.11
N GLU A 118 -14.52 -1.25 -13.94
CA GLU A 118 -15.81 -1.17 -13.29
C GLU A 118 -15.98 0.13 -12.48
N ALA A 119 -17.22 0.46 -12.11
CA ALA A 119 -17.47 1.54 -11.16
C ALA A 119 -16.79 1.23 -9.81
N HIS A 120 -16.25 2.26 -9.16
CA HIS A 120 -15.53 2.17 -7.87
C HIS A 120 -16.48 1.94 -6.68
N THR A 121 -17.29 0.90 -6.76
CA THR A 121 -18.18 0.46 -5.69
C THR A 121 -17.46 -0.59 -4.84
N GLY A 122 -17.76 -0.64 -3.54
CA GLY A 122 -17.15 -1.62 -2.64
C GLY A 122 -17.36 -3.07 -3.08
N LYS A 123 -18.50 -3.35 -3.72
CA LYS A 123 -18.79 -4.68 -4.30
C LYS A 123 -17.83 -5.03 -5.44
N ASN A 124 -17.58 -4.12 -6.37
CA ASN A 124 -16.69 -4.38 -7.50
C ASN A 124 -15.22 -4.50 -7.05
N ILE A 125 -14.81 -3.67 -6.09
CA ILE A 125 -13.48 -3.77 -5.46
C ILE A 125 -13.33 -5.14 -4.79
N TYR A 126 -14.34 -5.57 -4.04
CA TYR A 126 -14.39 -6.87 -3.39
C TYR A 126 -14.23 -8.02 -4.38
N THR A 127 -15.07 -8.04 -5.42
CA THR A 127 -15.00 -9.07 -6.46
C THR A 127 -13.61 -9.12 -7.09
N LYS A 128 -13.03 -7.97 -7.43
CA LYS A 128 -11.70 -7.94 -8.08
C LYS A 128 -10.59 -8.43 -7.15
N ILE A 129 -10.60 -8.10 -5.86
CA ILE A 129 -9.62 -8.59 -4.88
C ILE A 129 -9.74 -10.11 -4.74
N VAL A 130 -10.97 -10.59 -4.63
CA VAL A 130 -11.28 -12.02 -4.58
C VAL A 130 -10.79 -12.76 -5.83
N ASP A 131 -11.01 -12.20 -7.02
CA ASP A 131 -10.54 -12.78 -8.28
C ASP A 131 -9.00 -12.88 -8.30
N MET A 132 -8.30 -11.82 -7.85
CA MET A 132 -6.84 -11.82 -7.75
C MET A 132 -6.32 -12.85 -6.75
N LEU A 133 -7.01 -13.06 -5.63
CA LEU A 133 -6.66 -14.09 -4.66
C LEU A 133 -6.89 -15.49 -5.21
N ASN A 134 -8.00 -15.72 -5.94
CA ASN A 134 -8.27 -17.01 -6.57
C ASN A 134 -7.23 -17.33 -7.67
N ASP A 135 -6.89 -16.36 -8.51
CA ASP A 135 -5.83 -16.47 -9.54
C ASP A 135 -4.46 -16.77 -8.92
N PHE A 136 -4.16 -16.19 -7.76
CA PHE A 136 -2.89 -16.44 -7.08
C PHE A 136 -2.86 -17.77 -6.33
N PHE A 137 -3.90 -18.09 -5.55
CA PHE A 137 -3.88 -19.22 -4.61
C PHE A 137 -4.54 -20.51 -5.12
N ILE A 138 -5.54 -20.45 -5.99
CA ILE A 138 -6.37 -21.61 -6.40
C ILE A 138 -5.96 -22.15 -7.78
N GLU A 139 -5.71 -21.29 -8.77
CA GLU A 139 -5.25 -21.78 -10.08
C GLU A 139 -3.92 -22.55 -10.01
N HIS A 140 -3.15 -22.37 -8.93
CA HIS A 140 -1.90 -23.07 -8.66
C HIS A 140 -2.08 -24.38 -7.87
N SER A 141 -3.21 -24.57 -7.18
CA SER A 141 -3.52 -25.82 -6.47
C SER A 141 -4.10 -26.91 -7.39
N GLN A 142 -4.61 -26.53 -8.56
CA GLN A 142 -5.23 -27.45 -9.54
C GLN A 142 -4.34 -27.90 -10.71
N LYS A 143 -3.05 -27.53 -10.76
CA LYS A 143 -2.14 -28.13 -11.76
C LYS A 143 -1.74 -29.54 -11.31
N PRO A 144 -2.04 -30.60 -12.08
CA PRO A 144 -1.60 -31.95 -11.73
C PRO A 144 -0.07 -32.00 -11.70
N ARG A 145 0.48 -32.37 -10.54
CA ARG A 145 1.88 -32.75 -10.39
C ARG A 145 2.16 -33.97 -11.26
N GLY A 146 2.60 -33.73 -12.49
CA GLY A 146 3.05 -34.77 -13.40
C GLY A 146 2.33 -34.76 -14.75
N SER A 147 2.80 -33.92 -15.66
CA SER A 147 2.92 -34.37 -17.05
C SER A 147 4.21 -33.81 -17.62
N LYS A 148 5.10 -34.75 -17.92
CA LYS A 148 6.32 -34.50 -18.68
C LYS A 148 5.94 -33.82 -19.99
N ARG A 149 6.83 -32.95 -20.44
CA ARG A 149 6.89 -32.43 -21.80
C ARG A 149 6.65 -33.57 -22.79
N ASP A 150 5.70 -33.42 -23.70
CA ASP A 150 5.80 -33.93 -25.06
C ASP A 150 5.05 -32.99 -26.00
N ALA A 151 5.62 -32.84 -27.19
CA ALA A 151 5.35 -31.80 -28.17
C ALA A 151 3.88 -31.74 -28.63
N ILE A 152 3.36 -30.52 -28.84
CA ILE A 152 2.15 -30.32 -29.64
C ILE A 152 2.56 -29.66 -30.95
N GLN A 153 2.49 -30.50 -31.96
CA GLN A 153 2.47 -30.23 -33.38
C GLN A 153 1.33 -29.24 -33.68
N ILE A 154 1.65 -28.19 -34.44
CA ILE A 154 0.66 -27.24 -34.96
C ILE A 154 0.06 -27.91 -36.18
N ASP A 155 -1.21 -28.33 -36.09
CA ASP A 155 -2.02 -28.55 -37.28
C ASP A 155 -3.13 -27.50 -37.35
N THR A 156 -3.04 -26.72 -38.42
CA THR A 156 -4.01 -25.79 -38.94
C THR A 156 -5.05 -26.54 -39.76
N SER A 157 -6.33 -26.45 -39.41
CA SER A 157 -7.42 -26.52 -40.39
C SER A 157 -8.70 -25.92 -39.82
N SER A 158 -9.31 -25.09 -40.66
CA SER A 158 -10.68 -24.58 -40.63
C SER A 158 -11.72 -25.66 -40.32
N ASP A 159 -12.75 -25.33 -39.55
CA ASP A 159 -14.12 -25.36 -40.08
C ASP A 159 -15.15 -24.73 -39.13
N SER A 160 -16.10 -24.07 -39.76
CA SER A 160 -17.31 -23.46 -39.23
C SER A 160 -18.43 -24.48 -39.08
N SER A 161 -19.13 -24.49 -37.95
CA SER A 161 -20.54 -24.93 -37.91
C SER A 161 -21.25 -24.40 -36.66
N SER A 162 -22.39 -23.78 -36.93
CA SER A 162 -23.46 -23.33 -36.04
C SER A 162 -24.14 -24.48 -35.30
N GLU A 163 -24.62 -24.23 -34.07
CA GLU A 163 -25.79 -24.81 -33.37
C GLU A 163 -25.72 -24.34 -31.90
N THR A 164 -26.73 -23.99 -31.11
CA THR A 164 -28.15 -23.60 -31.22
C THR A 164 -28.48 -23.01 -29.85
N GLU A 165 -29.26 -21.94 -29.78
CA GLU A 165 -29.82 -21.40 -28.53
C GLU A 165 -30.89 -22.34 -27.96
N SER A 166 -30.57 -23.02 -26.86
CA SER A 166 -31.56 -23.47 -25.87
C SER A 166 -30.82 -23.95 -24.62
N ASP A 167 -30.79 -23.12 -23.58
CA ASP A 167 -30.90 -23.49 -22.16
C ASP A 167 -30.54 -22.27 -21.28
N LEU A 168 -31.38 -21.23 -21.40
CA LEU A 168 -31.41 -20.07 -20.50
C LEU A 168 -32.68 -20.15 -19.65
N SER A 169 -32.76 -21.15 -18.78
CA SER A 169 -33.70 -21.14 -17.65
C SER A 169 -33.29 -22.14 -16.57
N ASN A 170 -32.21 -21.82 -15.86
CA ASN A 170 -32.15 -22.01 -14.41
C ASN A 170 -31.13 -21.04 -13.82
N SER A 171 -31.70 -19.97 -13.31
CA SER A 171 -31.06 -18.80 -12.73
C SER A 171 -30.52 -19.11 -11.33
N SER A 172 -29.35 -18.54 -11.06
CA SER A 172 -29.03 -17.93 -9.77
C SER A 172 -28.83 -18.87 -8.59
N ASN A 173 -27.63 -19.43 -8.42
CA ASN A 173 -26.98 -19.56 -7.10
C ASN A 173 -25.52 -20.06 -7.11
N ASP A 174 -24.92 -20.43 -8.24
CA ASP A 174 -23.60 -21.09 -8.23
C ASP A 174 -22.38 -20.19 -8.52
N LEU A 175 -22.51 -18.86 -8.55
CA LEU A 175 -21.41 -17.94 -8.92
C LEU A 175 -20.48 -17.53 -7.76
N TYR A 176 -20.57 -18.11 -6.56
CA TYR A 176 -19.73 -17.68 -5.42
C TYR A 176 -19.30 -18.82 -4.49
N SER A 177 -19.04 -20.03 -5.00
CA SER A 177 -18.30 -21.02 -4.20
C SER A 177 -16.82 -20.63 -4.14
N LEU A 178 -16.52 -19.60 -3.36
CA LEU A 178 -15.18 -19.12 -3.07
C LEU A 178 -14.45 -20.18 -2.27
N ASP A 179 -13.56 -20.94 -2.91
CA ASP A 179 -12.64 -21.86 -2.25
C ASP A 179 -11.47 -21.12 -1.53
N ILE A 180 -11.73 -19.86 -1.16
CA ILE A 180 -10.92 -19.07 -0.23
C ILE A 180 -11.02 -19.63 1.19
N SER A 181 -11.94 -20.56 1.46
CA SER A 181 -12.06 -21.23 2.75
C SER A 181 -10.73 -21.81 3.27
N SER A 182 -9.84 -22.23 2.35
CA SER A 182 -8.53 -22.79 2.64
C SER A 182 -7.52 -21.78 3.19
N ILE A 183 -7.53 -20.53 2.70
CA ILE A 183 -6.59 -19.46 3.10
C ILE A 183 -7.22 -18.37 3.96
N GLY A 184 -8.55 -18.24 3.99
CA GLY A 184 -9.26 -17.21 4.74
C GLY A 184 -8.95 -17.24 6.24
N ASN A 185 -8.64 -18.44 6.77
CA ASN A 185 -8.16 -18.60 8.15
C ASN A 185 -6.77 -18.03 8.41
N GLN A 186 -6.00 -17.70 7.37
CA GLN A 186 -4.65 -17.16 7.45
C GLN A 186 -4.61 -15.65 7.16
N ILE A 187 -5.73 -15.04 6.77
CA ILE A 187 -5.80 -13.59 6.49
C ILE A 187 -6.05 -12.84 7.79
N MET A 188 -5.08 -12.03 8.20
CA MET A 188 -5.16 -11.18 9.40
C MET A 188 -5.87 -9.86 9.14
N ALA A 189 -5.49 -9.19 8.05
CA ALA A 189 -5.97 -7.84 7.76
C ALA A 189 -5.87 -7.51 6.28
N ILE A 190 -6.67 -6.53 5.85
CA ILE A 190 -6.51 -5.84 4.58
C ILE A 190 -6.44 -4.34 4.80
N LYS A 191 -5.42 -3.72 4.21
CA LYS A 191 -5.22 -2.29 4.16
C LYS A 191 -5.83 -1.76 2.87
N LEU A 192 -6.83 -0.89 3.03
CA LEU A 192 -7.53 -0.21 1.95
C LEU A 192 -7.22 1.29 2.03
N ASP A 193 -7.43 2.02 0.93
CA ASP A 193 -7.54 3.48 1.02
C ASP A 193 -8.76 3.87 1.86
N ASN A 194 -8.91 5.14 2.22
CA ASN A 194 -9.97 5.56 3.15
C ASN A 194 -11.25 6.00 2.42
N ALA A 195 -11.55 5.38 1.28
CA ALA A 195 -12.74 5.65 0.49
C ALA A 195 -14.01 5.06 1.14
N SER A 196 -15.13 5.77 1.04
CA SER A 196 -16.43 5.34 1.59
C SER A 196 -16.91 4.01 1.01
N SER A 197 -16.50 3.68 -0.21
CA SER A 197 -16.75 2.37 -0.86
C SER A 197 -16.20 1.20 -0.05
N ASN A 198 -15.17 1.41 0.77
CA ASN A 198 -14.50 0.34 1.49
C ASN A 198 -15.31 -0.18 2.68
N THR A 199 -16.26 0.61 3.20
CA THR A 199 -17.24 0.11 4.18
C THR A 199 -18.07 -1.03 3.58
N THR A 200 -18.57 -0.86 2.35
CA THR A 200 -19.32 -1.91 1.65
C THR A 200 -18.46 -3.14 1.33
N PHE A 201 -17.18 -2.94 1.00
CA PHE A 201 -16.23 -4.06 0.84
C PHE A 201 -16.13 -4.87 2.15
N MET A 202 -15.94 -4.19 3.28
CA MET A 202 -15.77 -4.84 4.59
C MET A 202 -17.03 -5.61 5.01
N ASP A 203 -18.21 -5.04 4.78
CA ASP A 203 -19.48 -5.71 5.06
C ASP A 203 -19.60 -7.04 4.30
N LEU A 204 -19.18 -7.06 3.03
CA LEU A 204 -19.18 -8.28 2.20
C LEU A 204 -18.13 -9.28 2.68
N ALA A 205 -16.92 -8.81 2.97
CA ALA A 205 -15.82 -9.63 3.46
C ALA A 205 -16.15 -10.33 4.80
N VAL A 206 -16.79 -9.62 5.74
CA VAL A 206 -17.21 -10.19 7.02
C VAL A 206 -18.34 -11.20 6.83
N LYS A 207 -19.35 -10.88 6.02
CA LYS A 207 -20.53 -11.74 5.79
C LYS A 207 -20.17 -13.14 5.28
N ILE A 208 -19.10 -13.25 4.49
CA ILE A 208 -18.68 -14.53 3.91
C ILE A 208 -17.48 -15.15 4.63
N ASN A 209 -17.14 -14.66 5.82
CA ASN A 209 -16.06 -15.21 6.66
C ASN A 209 -14.67 -15.13 6.00
N PHE A 210 -14.50 -14.19 5.05
CA PHE A 210 -13.26 -13.93 4.31
C PHE A 210 -12.21 -13.24 5.19
N LEU A 211 -12.67 -12.41 6.13
CA LEU A 211 -11.84 -11.77 7.15
C LEU A 211 -12.29 -12.27 8.52
N LYS A 212 -11.41 -13.00 9.22
CA LYS A 212 -11.68 -13.56 10.56
C LYS A 212 -10.89 -12.86 11.67
N GLY A 213 -10.01 -11.93 11.32
CA GLY A 213 -9.22 -11.17 12.28
C GLY A 213 -10.07 -10.20 13.09
N PHE A 214 -9.74 -10.06 14.37
CA PHE A 214 -10.18 -8.88 15.15
C PHE A 214 -9.62 -7.63 14.46
N ASP A 215 -10.47 -6.67 14.11
CA ASP A 215 -10.06 -5.46 13.37
C ASP A 215 -9.33 -5.73 12.05
N SER A 216 -10.02 -6.40 11.12
CA SER A 216 -9.48 -6.78 9.82
C SER A 216 -9.32 -5.62 8.83
N GLN A 217 -9.92 -4.45 9.10
CA GLN A 217 -9.78 -3.26 8.27
C GLN A 217 -8.69 -2.35 8.84
N ILE A 218 -7.61 -2.18 8.08
CA ILE A 218 -6.59 -1.19 8.41
C ILE A 218 -6.74 -0.01 7.46
N GLN A 219 -6.97 1.18 8.02
CA GLN A 219 -6.99 2.42 7.25
C GLN A 219 -5.59 2.81 6.78
N CYS A 220 -5.50 3.38 5.58
CA CYS A 220 -4.24 3.86 5.06
C CYS A 220 -3.86 5.21 5.69
N PHE A 221 -3.06 5.18 6.76
CA PHE A 221 -2.60 6.41 7.42
C PHE A 221 -1.86 7.37 6.47
N ALA A 222 -0.99 6.85 5.58
CA ALA A 222 -0.32 7.67 4.56
C ALA A 222 -1.32 8.40 3.63
N HIS A 223 -2.48 7.78 3.33
CA HIS A 223 -3.54 8.44 2.58
C HIS A 223 -4.16 9.60 3.39
N ILE A 224 -4.38 9.41 4.68
CA ILE A 224 -4.91 10.44 5.58
C ILE A 224 -3.93 11.62 5.69
N LEU A 225 -2.63 11.34 5.83
CA LEU A 225 -1.58 12.37 5.81
C LEU A 225 -1.62 13.18 4.52
N ASN A 226 -1.73 12.50 3.38
CA ASN A 226 -1.83 13.16 2.08
C ASN A 226 -3.10 14.01 1.95
N LEU A 227 -4.25 13.55 2.48
CA LEU A 227 -5.48 14.35 2.50
C LEU A 227 -5.31 15.61 3.36
N ALA A 228 -4.79 15.47 4.59
CA ALA A 228 -4.60 16.60 5.51
C ALA A 228 -3.59 17.61 4.94
N ALA A 229 -2.47 17.14 4.40
CA ALA A 229 -1.47 17.99 3.74
C ALA A 229 -2.05 18.70 2.51
N LYS A 230 -2.82 18.01 1.67
CA LYS A 230 -3.48 18.64 0.51
C LYS A 230 -4.47 19.71 0.92
N ASP A 231 -5.28 19.48 1.95
CA ASP A 231 -6.21 20.49 2.44
C ASP A 231 -5.47 21.69 3.04
N SER A 232 -4.34 21.46 3.71
CA SER A 232 -3.46 22.54 4.18
C SER A 232 -2.88 23.36 3.02
N LEU A 233 -2.40 22.69 1.98
CA LEU A 233 -1.73 23.33 0.83
C LEU A 233 -2.68 24.25 0.06
N LYS A 234 -3.97 23.90 -0.05
CA LYS A 234 -4.98 24.76 -0.71
C LYS A 234 -5.07 26.14 -0.09
N GLU A 235 -4.98 26.24 1.24
CA GLU A 235 -5.00 27.52 1.95
C GLU A 235 -3.71 28.32 1.74
N LEU A 236 -2.62 27.63 1.37
CA LEU A 236 -1.28 28.21 1.15
C LEU A 236 -0.94 28.44 -0.33
N ASP A 237 -1.81 28.04 -1.27
CA ASP A 237 -1.51 28.01 -2.72
C ASP A 237 -0.98 29.37 -3.22
N GLY A 238 -1.61 30.48 -2.83
CA GLY A 238 -1.17 31.82 -3.24
C GLY A 238 0.24 32.19 -2.76
N SER A 239 0.62 31.74 -1.56
CA SER A 239 1.95 31.97 -0.99
C SER A 239 2.99 31.05 -1.64
N ILE A 240 2.63 29.81 -1.94
CA ILE A 240 3.48 28.86 -2.66
C ILE A 240 3.76 29.35 -4.08
N ASP A 241 2.76 29.86 -4.79
CA ASP A 241 2.92 30.44 -6.13
C ASP A 241 3.89 31.63 -6.12
N LYS A 242 3.79 32.51 -5.11
CA LYS A 242 4.72 33.63 -4.93
C LYS A 242 6.16 33.14 -4.75
N TYR A 243 6.37 32.11 -3.92
CA TYR A 243 7.68 31.49 -3.73
C TYR A 243 8.24 30.86 -5.02
N GLN A 244 7.42 30.10 -5.76
CA GLN A 244 7.85 29.41 -6.98
C GLN A 244 8.23 30.39 -8.11
N LYS A 245 7.47 31.48 -8.27
CA LYS A 245 7.78 32.54 -9.24
C LYS A 245 9.14 33.17 -8.92
N GLN A 246 9.40 33.53 -7.67
CA GLN A 246 10.70 34.09 -7.29
C GLN A 246 11.85 33.11 -7.51
N LYS A 247 11.68 31.82 -7.18
CA LYS A 247 12.72 30.81 -7.43
C LYS A 247 13.09 30.72 -8.91
N THR A 248 12.10 30.82 -9.80
CA THR A 248 12.29 30.82 -11.25
C THR A 248 13.02 32.09 -11.70
N ILE A 249 12.58 33.26 -11.22
CA ILE A 249 13.24 34.55 -11.49
C ILE A 249 14.70 34.54 -11.02
N SER A 250 15.00 34.05 -9.82
CA SER A 250 16.37 33.96 -9.30
C SER A 250 17.26 33.05 -10.16
N GLN A 251 16.72 31.95 -10.69
CA GLN A 251 17.45 31.06 -11.61
C GLN A 251 17.65 31.66 -13.01
N GLU A 252 16.80 32.60 -13.43
CA GLU A 252 16.90 33.29 -14.72
C GLU A 252 17.78 34.56 -14.65
N ILE A 253 17.76 35.30 -13.54
CA ILE A 253 18.67 36.42 -13.28
C ILE A 253 20.13 35.93 -13.21
N GLU A 254 20.36 34.73 -12.65
CA GLU A 254 21.69 34.10 -12.65
C GLU A 254 22.19 33.76 -14.07
N LYS A 255 21.31 33.75 -15.07
CA LYS A 255 21.59 33.45 -16.48
C LYS A 255 21.53 34.65 -17.42
N ALA A 256 20.95 35.77 -17.00
CA ALA A 256 20.69 36.90 -17.89
C ALA A 256 21.00 38.25 -17.21
N ASP A 257 21.90 39.01 -17.83
CA ASP A 257 22.27 40.39 -17.46
C ASP A 257 21.14 41.36 -17.86
N ILE A 258 19.98 41.24 -17.23
CA ILE A 258 18.77 42.01 -17.57
C ILE A 258 18.25 42.75 -16.34
N HIS A 259 18.58 44.04 -16.31
CA HIS A 259 17.92 45.05 -15.49
C HIS A 259 16.70 45.61 -16.23
N HIS A 260 15.53 44.98 -16.11
CA HIS A 260 14.27 45.70 -16.34
C HIS A 260 13.11 45.09 -15.55
N ASP A 261 12.52 45.91 -14.68
CA ASP A 261 11.15 45.80 -14.16
C ASP A 261 10.74 44.63 -13.25
N ILE A 262 11.67 44.07 -12.47
CA ILE A 262 11.41 42.98 -11.48
C ILE A 262 10.69 43.49 -10.20
N ARG A 263 10.30 44.77 -10.13
CA ARG A 263 9.90 45.44 -8.88
C ARG A 263 8.53 45.05 -8.31
N LEU A 264 7.68 44.33 -9.05
CA LEU A 264 6.30 44.05 -8.61
C LEU A 264 6.13 42.74 -7.82
N ASP A 265 7.09 41.82 -7.84
CA ASP A 265 6.99 40.49 -7.20
C ASP A 265 8.16 40.19 -6.23
N VAL A 266 8.79 41.22 -5.65
CA VAL A 266 9.94 41.02 -4.76
C VAL A 266 9.48 40.42 -3.42
N ILE A 267 10.00 39.23 -3.08
CA ILE A 267 9.87 38.62 -1.76
C ILE A 267 10.52 39.51 -0.69
N LEU A 268 9.77 39.88 0.34
CA LEU A 268 10.23 40.65 1.49
C LEU A 268 10.78 39.73 2.59
N GLU A 269 11.51 40.27 3.57
CA GLU A 269 12.01 39.49 4.73
C GLU A 269 10.87 38.84 5.53
N GLU A 270 9.72 39.50 5.61
CA GLU A 270 8.50 38.95 6.22
C GLU A 270 7.97 37.72 5.46
N ASP A 271 8.09 37.71 4.13
CA ASP A 271 7.70 36.57 3.31
C ASP A 271 8.64 35.37 3.55
N TRP A 272 9.95 35.60 3.70
CA TRP A 272 10.91 34.54 4.05
C TRP A 272 10.62 33.91 5.41
N THR A 273 10.30 34.76 6.39
CA THR A 273 9.87 34.30 7.72
C THR A 273 8.61 33.43 7.61
N PHE A 274 7.65 33.86 6.78
CA PHE A 274 6.43 33.10 6.54
C PHE A 274 6.68 31.76 5.81
N PHE A 275 7.56 31.73 4.80
CA PHE A 275 7.95 30.48 4.14
C PHE A 275 8.65 29.51 5.08
N GLN A 276 9.47 30.03 6.01
CA GLN A 276 10.08 29.20 7.03
C GLN A 276 9.02 28.57 7.94
N GLN A 277 8.02 29.35 8.38
CA GLN A 277 6.91 28.83 9.19
C GLN A 277 6.10 27.75 8.43
N ILE A 278 5.80 27.98 7.15
CA ILE A 278 5.14 26.97 6.30
C ILE A 278 6.01 25.70 6.20
N SER A 279 7.31 25.86 5.95
CA SER A 279 8.23 24.74 5.81
C SER A 279 8.33 23.94 7.10
N GLU A 280 8.39 24.61 8.26
CA GLU A 280 8.44 23.95 9.58
C GLU A 280 7.16 23.18 9.87
N PHE A 281 6.00 23.77 9.56
CA PHE A 281 4.69 23.12 9.69
C PHE A 281 4.58 21.86 8.80
N LEU A 282 4.86 21.99 7.50
CA LEU A 282 4.72 20.88 6.54
C LEU A 282 5.79 19.79 6.74
N LYS A 283 6.94 20.12 7.33
CA LYS A 283 8.02 19.15 7.58
C LYS A 283 7.57 17.98 8.46
N VAL A 284 6.67 18.22 9.42
CA VAL A 284 6.14 17.15 10.29
C VAL A 284 5.32 16.15 9.49
N PHE A 285 4.50 16.62 8.53
CA PHE A 285 3.73 15.76 7.63
C PHE A 285 4.64 14.95 6.69
N ALA A 286 5.67 15.59 6.14
CA ALA A 286 6.65 14.92 5.29
C ALA A 286 7.40 13.82 6.07
N THR A 287 7.89 14.14 7.27
CA THR A 287 8.59 13.18 8.14
C THR A 287 7.68 12.01 8.53
N ALA A 288 6.43 12.31 8.94
CA ALA A 288 5.46 11.27 9.27
C ALA A 288 5.19 10.35 8.06
N THR A 289 5.09 10.92 6.85
CA THR A 289 4.86 10.17 5.62
C THR A 289 6.01 9.21 5.35
N ASP A 290 7.25 9.69 5.43
CA ASP A 290 8.47 8.88 5.22
C ASP A 290 8.58 7.72 6.22
N GLU A 291 8.22 7.95 7.47
CA GLU A 291 8.29 6.94 8.54
C GLU A 291 7.16 5.89 8.46
N VAL A 292 5.97 6.24 7.97
CA VAL A 292 4.86 5.28 7.90
C VAL A 292 4.77 4.54 6.57
N GLN A 293 5.43 5.05 5.52
CA GLN A 293 5.54 4.40 4.22
C GLN A 293 6.71 3.42 4.09
N GLY A 294 7.57 3.32 5.11
CA GLY A 294 8.66 2.36 5.14
C GLY A 294 8.19 0.91 4.98
N ASP A 295 8.94 0.12 4.21
CA ASP A 295 8.64 -1.28 3.88
C ASP A 295 9.62 -2.28 4.52
N SER A 296 10.71 -1.79 5.12
CA SER A 296 11.75 -2.59 5.76
C SER A 296 11.52 -2.82 7.26
N TYR A 297 10.47 -2.24 7.85
CA TYR A 297 10.13 -2.37 9.26
C TYR A 297 8.61 -2.32 9.49
N PRO A 298 8.11 -2.84 10.63
CA PRO A 298 6.69 -2.71 10.99
C PRO A 298 6.32 -1.25 11.29
N SER A 299 5.45 -0.66 10.47
CA SER A 299 5.05 0.74 10.60
C SER A 299 3.74 0.96 11.37
N LEU A 300 2.92 -0.08 11.58
CA LEU A 300 1.57 0.08 12.15
C LEU A 300 1.58 0.61 13.60
N GLY A 301 2.61 0.28 14.39
CA GLY A 301 2.80 0.82 15.74
C GLY A 301 3.14 2.32 15.77
N LEU A 302 3.60 2.90 14.66
CA LEU A 302 3.94 4.32 14.57
C LEU A 302 2.71 5.22 14.34
N VAL A 303 1.59 4.65 13.91
CA VAL A 303 0.40 5.42 13.49
C VAL A 303 -0.16 6.28 14.62
N MET A 304 -0.32 5.72 15.82
CA MET A 304 -0.89 6.45 16.95
C MET A 304 0.02 7.59 17.45
N PRO A 305 1.33 7.38 17.66
CA PRO A 305 2.27 8.46 17.97
C PRO A 305 2.28 9.58 16.93
N TRP A 306 2.30 9.24 15.63
CA TRP A 306 2.29 10.26 14.58
C TRP A 306 0.98 11.05 14.54
N TYR A 307 -0.16 10.38 14.70
CA TYR A 307 -1.45 11.08 14.82
C TYR A 307 -1.44 12.13 15.93
N GLN A 308 -0.94 11.76 17.10
CA GLN A 308 -0.86 12.65 18.25
C GLN A 308 0.02 13.86 17.95
N LEU A 309 1.26 13.61 17.49
CA LEU A 309 2.21 14.67 17.19
C LEU A 309 1.70 15.63 16.11
N LEU A 310 0.99 15.13 15.09
CA LEU A 310 0.41 15.97 14.04
C LEU A 310 -0.71 16.85 14.56
N LEU A 311 -1.62 16.33 15.39
CA LEU A 311 -2.68 17.12 16.00
C LEU A 311 -2.11 18.20 16.93
N GLU A 312 -1.13 17.83 17.77
CA GLU A 312 -0.41 18.79 18.62
C GLU A 312 0.29 19.87 17.79
N THR A 313 0.92 19.49 16.67
CA THR A 313 1.58 20.44 15.76
C THR A 313 0.57 21.43 15.15
N CYS A 314 -0.59 20.94 14.70
CA CYS A 314 -1.63 21.80 14.16
C CYS A 314 -2.16 22.76 15.23
N GLN A 315 -2.44 22.25 16.44
CA GLN A 315 -2.93 23.07 17.54
C GLN A 315 -1.90 24.10 18.01
N LYS A 316 -0.62 23.71 18.10
CA LYS A 316 0.48 24.61 18.42
C LYS A 316 0.58 25.73 17.39
N THR A 317 0.57 25.38 16.10
CA THR A 317 0.63 26.35 15.00
C THR A 317 -0.52 27.35 15.10
N LYS A 318 -1.76 26.89 15.29
CA LYS A 318 -2.95 27.73 15.49
C LYS A 318 -2.83 28.70 16.68
N ASN A 319 -2.11 28.33 17.73
CA ASN A 319 -1.91 29.16 18.92
C ASN A 319 -0.80 30.20 18.74
N GLU A 320 0.18 29.93 17.86
CA GLU A 320 1.36 30.78 17.65
C GLU A 320 1.15 31.86 16.57
N VAL A 321 0.21 31.66 15.65
CA VAL A 321 -0.07 32.61 14.55
C VAL A 321 -1.38 33.37 14.73
N SER A 322 -1.52 34.51 14.05
CA SER A 322 -2.78 35.26 13.99
C SER A 322 -3.88 34.42 13.33
N ARG A 323 -5.13 34.57 13.81
CA ARG A 323 -6.32 33.94 13.19
C ARG A 323 -6.60 34.40 11.75
N GLU A 324 -6.02 35.52 11.34
CA GLU A 324 -6.13 36.05 9.98
C GLU A 324 -5.02 35.50 9.05
N SER A 325 -4.11 34.68 9.56
CA SER A 325 -3.01 34.09 8.79
C SER A 325 -3.48 32.90 7.97
N GLN A 326 -3.02 32.80 6.71
CA GLN A 326 -3.23 31.60 5.90
C GLN A 326 -2.66 30.34 6.56
N LEU A 327 -1.61 30.48 7.39
CA LEU A 327 -1.05 29.35 8.13
C LEU A 327 -1.97 28.88 9.27
N TYR A 328 -2.80 29.77 9.82
CA TYR A 328 -3.86 29.38 10.76
C TYR A 328 -4.88 28.50 10.03
N ASP A 329 -5.39 28.96 8.89
CA ASP A 329 -6.39 28.25 8.11
C ASP A 329 -5.85 26.89 7.63
N ALA A 330 -4.62 26.85 7.15
CA ALA A 330 -3.94 25.61 6.76
C ALA A 330 -3.87 24.61 7.93
N ALA A 331 -3.46 25.06 9.12
CA ALA A 331 -3.37 24.22 10.31
C ALA A 331 -4.75 23.76 10.81
N ASP A 332 -5.78 24.60 10.70
CA ASP A 332 -7.16 24.26 11.06
C ASP A 332 -7.75 23.19 10.12
N GLN A 333 -7.58 23.34 8.81
CA GLN A 333 -8.00 22.34 7.83
C GLN A 333 -7.29 21.00 8.04
N ALA A 334 -5.99 21.03 8.31
CA ALA A 334 -5.21 19.83 8.62
C ALA A 334 -5.74 19.13 9.89
N TYR A 335 -5.96 19.90 10.96
CA TYR A 335 -6.46 19.41 12.23
C TYR A 335 -7.84 18.76 12.05
N SER A 336 -8.80 19.47 11.44
CA SER A 336 -10.15 18.94 11.19
C SER A 336 -10.12 17.68 10.33
N LYS A 337 -9.22 17.60 9.34
CA LYS A 337 -9.06 16.39 8.54
C LYS A 337 -8.56 15.23 9.38
N LEU A 338 -7.47 15.42 10.13
CA LEU A 338 -6.91 14.38 11.00
C LEU A 338 -7.91 13.92 12.06
N GLU A 339 -8.60 14.85 12.71
CA GLU A 339 -9.62 14.58 13.74
C GLU A 339 -10.78 13.75 13.18
N SER A 340 -11.22 14.02 11.94
CA SER A 340 -12.30 13.24 11.31
C SER A 340 -11.98 11.76 11.13
N TYR A 341 -10.70 11.40 11.01
CA TYR A 341 -10.23 10.01 10.93
C TYR A 341 -9.68 9.47 12.26
N TYR A 342 -9.44 10.34 13.25
CA TYR A 342 -8.89 10.01 14.56
C TYR A 342 -9.76 8.99 15.32
N ASN A 343 -11.08 9.15 15.23
CA ASN A 343 -12.06 8.27 15.89
C ASN A 343 -12.23 6.91 15.20
N ILE A 344 -11.56 6.67 14.06
CA ILE A 344 -11.65 5.42 13.30
C ILE A 344 -10.38 4.57 13.49
N ARG A 345 -9.70 4.74 14.63
CA ARG A 345 -8.55 3.92 15.01
C ARG A 345 -8.91 2.44 15.03
N SER A 346 -7.92 1.63 14.67
CA SER A 346 -7.96 0.19 14.86
C SER A 346 -7.25 -0.22 16.15
N ASN A 347 -7.87 -1.12 16.92
CA ASN A 347 -7.25 -1.90 17.97
C ASN A 347 -5.96 -2.57 17.52
N SER A 348 -5.82 -2.91 16.23
CA SER A 348 -4.56 -3.42 15.65
C SER A 348 -3.43 -2.42 15.76
N CYS A 349 -3.68 -1.12 15.56
CA CYS A 349 -2.68 -0.09 15.79
C CYS A 349 -2.26 -0.03 17.27
N ALA A 350 -3.20 -0.19 18.20
CA ALA A 350 -2.92 -0.18 19.63
C ALA A 350 -2.11 -1.41 20.05
N MET A 351 -2.47 -2.59 19.55
CA MET A 351 -1.70 -3.82 19.77
C MET A 351 -0.27 -3.69 19.24
N CYS A 352 -0.09 -3.18 18.02
CA CYS A 352 1.24 -2.95 17.46
C CYS A 352 2.04 -1.93 18.26
N LEU A 353 1.41 -0.87 18.78
CA LEU A 353 2.06 0.10 19.65
C LEU A 353 2.52 -0.52 20.98
N ILE A 354 1.68 -1.35 21.61
CA ILE A 354 2.02 -2.06 22.85
C ILE A 354 3.19 -3.03 22.62
N LEU A 355 3.22 -3.71 21.47
CA LEU A 355 4.29 -4.64 21.11
C LEU A 355 5.59 -3.95 20.67
N ASP A 356 5.56 -2.65 20.41
CA ASP A 356 6.75 -1.88 20.02
C ASP A 356 7.61 -1.55 21.25
N PRO A 357 8.86 -2.03 21.32
CA PRO A 357 9.74 -1.79 22.47
C PRO A 357 10.02 -0.32 22.77
N ARG A 358 9.84 0.58 21.80
CA ARG A 358 10.04 2.03 21.96
C ARG A 358 8.92 2.70 22.74
N PHE A 359 7.70 2.15 22.68
CA PHE A 359 6.50 2.80 23.21
C PHE A 359 5.85 2.02 24.35
N LYS A 360 5.57 0.73 24.12
CA LYS A 360 4.93 -0.19 25.08
C LYS A 360 3.66 0.40 25.71
N LEU A 361 3.31 -0.04 26.91
CA LEU A 361 2.23 0.53 27.72
C LEU A 361 2.56 1.94 28.24
N THR A 362 3.85 2.30 28.32
CA THR A 362 4.28 3.62 28.83
C THR A 362 3.75 4.78 28.00
N TRP A 363 3.61 4.60 26.68
CA TRP A 363 3.04 5.64 25.83
C TRP A 363 1.61 6.01 26.26
N PHE A 364 0.76 5.02 26.54
CA PHE A 364 -0.62 5.23 27.00
C PHE A 364 -0.72 5.83 28.41
N THR A 365 0.33 5.72 29.23
CA THR A 365 0.35 6.36 30.56
C THR A 365 0.83 7.80 30.51
N GLN A 366 1.60 8.16 29.48
CA GLN A 366 2.17 9.50 29.30
C GLN A 366 1.28 10.40 28.44
N HIS A 367 0.51 9.80 27.55
CA HIS A 367 -0.41 10.49 26.66
C HIS A 367 -1.82 10.18 27.15
N ASP A 368 -2.31 11.04 28.03
CA ASP A 368 -3.70 11.07 28.45
C ASP A 368 -4.49 11.68 27.28
N LEU A 369 -4.85 10.82 26.34
CA LEU A 369 -5.39 11.26 25.07
C LEU A 369 -6.82 11.77 25.28
N LEU A 370 -6.89 13.08 25.53
CA LEU A 370 -8.10 13.91 25.66
C LEU A 370 -8.85 13.69 26.97
N GLN A 371 -9.25 14.82 27.58
CA GLN A 371 -10.21 14.87 28.68
C GLN A 371 -11.39 13.94 28.36
N GLU A 372 -11.87 13.20 29.36
CA GLU A 372 -13.07 12.38 29.29
C GLU A 372 -14.23 13.21 28.70
N ASP A 373 -14.43 13.18 27.39
CA ASP A 373 -15.66 13.69 26.81
C ASP A 373 -16.70 12.58 27.05
N GLU A 374 -17.29 12.58 28.25
CA GLU A 374 -18.34 11.65 28.69
C GLU A 374 -19.53 11.58 27.70
N ARG A 375 -19.59 12.51 26.75
CA ARG A 375 -20.60 12.60 25.70
C ARG A 375 -20.38 11.65 24.52
N ASN A 376 -19.20 11.03 24.37
CA ASN A 376 -18.92 10.10 23.27
C ASN A 376 -18.12 8.88 23.75
N SER A 377 -18.79 7.99 24.50
CA SER A 377 -18.21 6.82 25.16
C SER A 377 -17.62 5.76 24.22
N ASP A 378 -17.85 5.87 22.91
CA ASP A 378 -17.40 4.87 21.93
C ASP A 378 -15.99 5.14 21.36
N THR A 379 -15.41 6.33 21.54
CA THR A 379 -14.19 6.76 20.83
C THR A 379 -12.97 7.02 21.73
N ASN A 380 -13.01 6.66 23.02
CA ASN A 380 -11.94 6.96 23.97
C ASN A 380 -10.69 6.07 23.75
N PRO A 381 -9.48 6.65 23.62
CA PRO A 381 -8.20 5.93 23.53
C PRO A 381 -7.92 4.90 24.64
N ILE A 382 -8.45 5.13 25.85
CA ILE A 382 -8.38 4.18 26.97
C ILE A 382 -9.09 2.87 26.59
N ARG A 383 -10.20 2.93 25.86
CA ARG A 383 -10.92 1.74 25.38
C ARG A 383 -10.10 0.91 24.40
N TYR A 384 -9.40 1.56 23.46
CA TYR A 384 -8.52 0.86 22.52
C TYR A 384 -7.37 0.16 23.23
N LYS A 385 -6.79 0.78 24.27
CA LYS A 385 -5.75 0.15 25.10
C LYS A 385 -6.30 -1.10 25.81
N ASP A 386 -7.46 -1.00 26.44
CA ASP A 386 -8.04 -2.10 27.22
C ASP A 386 -8.50 -3.26 26.34
N GLU A 387 -9.13 -2.96 25.20
CA GLU A 387 -9.48 -3.97 24.19
C GLU A 387 -8.20 -4.62 23.63
N ALA A 388 -7.21 -3.84 23.17
CA ALA A 388 -5.94 -4.38 22.69
C ALA A 388 -5.25 -5.27 23.74
N LEU A 389 -5.22 -4.84 25.00
CA LEU A 389 -4.60 -5.61 26.10
C LEU A 389 -5.37 -6.91 26.39
N LYS A 390 -6.70 -6.89 26.33
CA LYS A 390 -7.54 -8.08 26.45
C LYS A 390 -7.22 -9.09 25.34
N HIS A 391 -7.08 -8.61 24.10
CA HIS A 391 -6.75 -9.45 22.94
C HIS A 391 -5.34 -10.02 23.00
N LEU A 392 -4.35 -9.20 23.39
CA LEU A 392 -2.97 -9.66 23.58
C LEU A 392 -2.88 -10.71 24.69
N LYS A 393 -3.55 -10.49 25.84
CA LYS A 393 -3.61 -11.48 26.94
C LYS A 393 -4.23 -12.79 26.50
N TYR A 394 -5.34 -12.73 25.76
CA TYR A 394 -6.00 -13.92 25.22
C TYR A 394 -5.09 -14.69 24.25
N SER A 395 -4.48 -13.99 23.31
CA SER A 395 -3.58 -14.58 22.32
C SER A 395 -2.34 -15.20 22.97
N PHE A 396 -1.74 -14.49 23.94
CA PHE A 396 -0.59 -15.00 24.68
C PHE A 396 -0.93 -16.26 25.47
N ARG A 397 -2.13 -16.32 26.08
CA ARG A 397 -2.62 -17.52 26.79
C ARG A 397 -2.76 -18.73 25.86
N LEU A 398 -3.19 -18.52 24.62
CA LEU A 398 -3.30 -19.61 23.63
C LEU A 398 -1.93 -20.13 23.19
N VAL A 399 -0.97 -19.23 22.96
CA VAL A 399 0.37 -19.60 22.45
C VAL A 399 1.28 -20.15 23.55
N TYR A 400 1.20 -19.60 24.76
CA TYR A 400 2.07 -19.95 25.89
C TYR A 400 1.27 -20.37 27.13
N PRO A 401 0.46 -21.45 27.05
CA PRO A 401 -0.40 -21.86 28.16
C PRO A 401 0.39 -22.18 29.43
N LYS A 402 1.64 -22.67 29.29
CA LYS A 402 2.51 -23.04 30.41
C LYS A 402 3.10 -21.86 31.20
N LEU A 403 3.21 -20.67 30.60
CA LEU A 403 3.74 -19.48 31.28
C LEU A 403 2.69 -18.83 32.21
N TYR A 404 1.41 -19.12 32.01
CA TYR A 404 0.30 -18.54 32.78
C TYR A 404 -0.10 -19.35 34.02
N PHE A 405 0.53 -20.50 34.28
CA PHE A 405 0.27 -21.33 35.47
C PHE A 405 1.08 -20.90 36.70
N VAL A 406 1.81 -19.78 36.66
CA VAL A 406 2.41 -19.22 37.88
C VAL A 406 1.35 -18.44 38.64
N ASN A 407 1.03 -18.93 39.83
CA ASN A 407 0.01 -18.40 40.72
C ASN A 407 0.31 -16.92 41.07
N PRO A 408 -0.60 -15.96 40.80
CA PRO A 408 -0.37 -14.53 41.07
C PRO A 408 -0.19 -14.20 42.56
N ALA A 409 -0.43 -15.14 43.47
CA ALA A 409 -0.25 -14.95 44.91
C ALA A 409 1.20 -15.09 45.41
N SER A 410 2.17 -15.52 44.58
CA SER A 410 3.53 -15.86 45.06
C SER A 410 4.68 -15.01 44.52
N THR A 411 4.43 -14.00 43.68
CA THR A 411 5.51 -13.19 43.08
C THR A 411 5.13 -11.70 43.05
N THR A 412 5.84 -10.90 43.83
CA THR A 412 5.77 -9.43 43.85
C THR A 412 6.60 -8.76 42.75
N ASP A 413 7.14 -9.53 41.80
CA ASP A 413 7.99 -9.00 40.73
C ASP A 413 7.15 -8.62 39.50
N GLU A 414 6.84 -7.33 39.38
CA GLU A 414 6.10 -6.76 38.25
C GLU A 414 6.79 -6.99 36.89
N ARG A 415 8.08 -7.36 36.86
CA ARG A 415 8.84 -7.62 35.62
C ARG A 415 8.42 -8.90 34.90
N LEU A 416 7.67 -9.79 35.55
CA LEU A 416 7.05 -10.96 34.91
C LEU A 416 5.73 -10.62 34.20
N TYR A 417 5.29 -9.36 34.31
CA TYR A 417 4.09 -8.82 33.66
C TYR A 417 4.48 -7.81 32.56
N TRP A 418 5.46 -8.15 31.72
CA TRP A 418 5.88 -7.43 30.50
C TRP A 418 6.63 -6.10 30.66
#